data_AF-A0A925III7-F1
#
_entry.id   AF-A0A925III7-F1
#
_cell.length_a   1.000
_cell.length_b   1.000
_cell.length_c   1.000
_cell.angle_alpha   90.00
_cell.angle_beta   90.00
_cell.angle_gamma   90.00
#
_symmetry.space_group_name_H-M   'P 1'
#
loop_
_entity.id
_entity.type
_entity.pdbx_description
1 polymer ?
#
loop_
_entity_poly.entity_id
_entity_poly.type
_entity_poly.pdbx_seq_one_letter_code
_entity_poly.pdbx_strand_id
1 'polypeptide(L)'
;MTLSKNPAFNLKAVLQETNIAADTLRAWERRYGLPMPQRTAGGHRLYSQYDIETVKWLIARQSEGLSISRAVDSWNEKIASGADPLADVAPSAFSASQAALAISTSTNTSLDTLRTQWITACINFKESNAEQILNQAFSIFPVESVCTEVLQKGLVEIGSLWYQNRASVQQEHFASGLAMRRLDALLSASPAPSRNKTVLVGCPPNEWHTFTPLLISLLLRRRGLNVIYLGANVPTQRFAETITTVKADLVILVAQTLTSAATLQNTALALKELHLPIGFGGRIFNLQSNLVEHIPGHYLGNEIFSSLEEVERLLKGKVNENKFKATPQQYLVAHRAFISKRTHIESTFKELTQHFSANPEDSNTGIQFLGDNIIAALQLGDMAHVSEEIEWLKTLLQSHERPVQELAGFMQNYSRAVDQHINGHGNPLKDWLKMQLQSIN
;
A
#
# COMPACT_ATOMS: atom_id res chain seq x y z
N MET A 1 -46.54 -8.06 18.01
CA MET A 1 -45.98 -7.92 19.37
C MET A 1 -45.81 -6.42 19.62
N THR A 2 -46.45 -5.86 20.63
CA THR A 2 -46.39 -4.43 20.95
C THR A 2 -45.02 -4.08 21.53
N LEU A 3 -44.31 -3.12 20.93
CA LEU A 3 -43.01 -2.66 21.44
C LEU A 3 -43.16 -2.11 22.86
N SER A 4 -42.24 -2.50 23.75
CA SER A 4 -42.28 -2.08 25.15
C SER A 4 -42.09 -0.56 25.28
N LYS A 5 -43.05 0.10 25.92
CA LYS A 5 -42.99 1.53 26.31
C LYS A 5 -42.40 1.75 27.70
N ASN A 6 -41.94 0.69 28.37
CA ASN A 6 -41.30 0.81 29.67
C ASN A 6 -39.87 1.36 29.53
N PRO A 7 -39.49 2.41 30.27
CA PRO A 7 -38.15 2.98 30.19
C PRO A 7 -37.11 2.06 30.81
N ALA A 8 -36.15 1.58 30.01
CA ALA A 8 -35.12 0.64 30.45
C ALA A 8 -33.70 1.06 30.03
N PHE A 9 -33.58 1.97 29.06
CA PHE A 9 -32.32 2.32 28.43
C PHE A 9 -31.87 3.73 28.83
N ASN A 10 -30.58 3.89 29.12
CA ASN A 10 -29.99 5.20 29.36
C ASN A 10 -29.57 5.86 28.03
N LEU A 11 -29.23 7.15 28.08
CA LEU A 11 -28.80 7.91 26.90
C LEU A 11 -27.65 7.21 26.14
N LYS A 12 -26.65 6.66 26.84
CA LYS A 12 -25.50 6.00 26.21
C LYS A 12 -25.93 4.80 25.36
N ALA A 13 -26.86 3.97 25.85
CA ALA A 13 -27.39 2.83 25.12
C ALA A 13 -28.12 3.28 23.84
N VAL A 14 -28.92 4.36 23.92
CA VAL A 14 -29.62 4.89 22.74
C VAL A 14 -28.66 5.44 21.69
N LEU A 15 -27.61 6.17 22.10
CA LEU A 15 -26.60 6.68 21.16
C LEU A 15 -25.85 5.55 20.46
N GLN A 16 -25.58 4.44 21.17
CA GLN A 16 -24.93 3.27 20.60
C GLN A 16 -25.85 2.53 19.60
N GLU A 17 -27.14 2.41 19.93
CA GLU A 17 -28.14 1.71 19.11
C GLU A 17 -28.59 2.49 17.87
N THR A 18 -28.54 3.82 17.91
CA THR A 18 -29.08 4.70 16.86
C THR A 18 -28.01 5.48 16.11
N ASN A 19 -26.79 5.52 16.66
CA ASN A 19 -25.63 6.26 16.13
C ASN A 19 -25.89 7.77 15.87
N ILE A 20 -26.89 8.35 16.55
CA ILE A 20 -27.19 9.78 16.50
C ILE A 20 -26.42 10.53 17.59
N ALA A 21 -26.01 11.78 17.36
CA ALA A 21 -25.36 12.60 18.37
C ALA A 21 -26.35 13.00 19.50
N ALA A 22 -25.84 13.10 20.73
CA ALA A 22 -26.66 13.41 21.91
C ALA A 22 -27.39 14.76 21.80
N ASP A 23 -26.74 15.77 21.22
CA ASP A 23 -27.34 17.09 21.04
C ASP A 23 -28.42 17.09 19.95
N THR A 24 -28.28 16.25 18.92
CA THR A 24 -29.32 16.06 17.90
C THR A 24 -30.56 15.40 18.48
N LEU A 25 -30.37 14.33 19.28
CA LEU A 25 -31.49 13.64 19.96
C LEU A 25 -32.24 14.60 20.92
N ARG A 26 -31.50 15.41 21.68
CA ARG A 26 -32.09 16.44 22.57
C ARG A 26 -32.77 17.56 21.78
N ALA A 27 -32.22 17.94 20.63
CA ALA A 27 -32.83 18.95 19.77
C ALA A 27 -34.15 18.45 19.18
N TRP A 28 -34.24 17.17 18.80
CA TRP A 28 -35.48 16.56 18.31
C TRP A 28 -36.54 16.49 19.41
N GLU A 29 -36.19 16.02 20.60
CA GLU A 29 -37.07 16.02 21.78
C GLU A 29 -37.61 17.42 22.06
N ARG A 30 -36.75 18.45 22.10
CA ARG A 30 -37.15 19.82 22.40
C ARG A 30 -38.01 20.47 21.31
N ARG A 31 -37.70 20.22 20.03
CA ARG A 31 -38.34 20.90 18.89
C ARG A 31 -39.61 20.22 18.42
N TYR A 32 -39.65 18.90 18.50
CA TYR A 32 -40.67 18.06 17.87
C TYR A 32 -41.38 17.15 18.87
N GLY A 33 -40.93 17.10 20.12
CA GLY A 33 -41.51 16.23 21.14
C GLY A 33 -41.21 14.74 20.94
N LEU A 34 -40.24 14.38 20.09
CA LEU A 34 -39.89 12.98 19.77
C LEU A 34 -38.37 12.74 19.87
N PRO A 35 -37.91 11.63 20.48
CA PRO A 35 -38.69 10.68 21.28
C PRO A 35 -39.19 11.30 22.60
N MET A 36 -39.98 10.55 23.38
CA MET A 36 -40.58 11.02 24.64
C MET A 36 -40.01 10.26 25.86
N PRO A 37 -38.72 10.44 26.18
CA PRO A 37 -38.11 9.71 27.29
C PRO A 37 -38.71 10.12 28.64
N GLN A 38 -38.81 9.14 29.54
CA GLN A 38 -39.16 9.40 30.94
C GLN A 38 -37.96 9.95 31.71
N ARG A 39 -38.21 10.62 32.84
CA ARG A 39 -37.15 11.10 33.73
C ARG A 39 -37.11 10.31 35.03
N THR A 40 -35.91 9.98 35.46
CA THR A 40 -35.65 9.46 36.81
C THR A 40 -35.92 10.52 37.87
N ALA A 41 -36.03 10.12 39.15
CA ALA A 41 -36.12 11.04 40.28
C ALA A 41 -34.95 12.05 40.34
N GLY A 42 -33.77 11.68 39.83
CA GLY A 42 -32.59 12.56 39.69
C GLY A 42 -32.58 13.41 38.41
N GLY A 43 -33.64 13.41 37.61
CA GLY A 43 -33.79 14.25 36.41
C GLY A 43 -33.13 13.72 35.13
N HIS A 44 -32.46 12.56 35.17
CA HIS A 44 -31.85 11.92 33.99
C HIS A 44 -32.89 11.22 33.10
N ARG A 45 -32.67 11.25 31.78
CA ARG A 45 -33.54 10.61 30.76
C ARG A 45 -33.37 9.10 30.72
N LEU A 46 -34.49 8.39 30.69
CA LEU A 46 -34.60 6.96 30.40
C LEU A 46 -35.53 6.75 29.21
N TYR A 47 -35.10 5.90 28.29
CA TYR A 47 -35.73 5.60 27.03
C TYR A 47 -36.32 4.19 27.06
N SER A 48 -37.47 4.02 26.45
CA SER A 48 -38.09 2.71 26.20
C SER A 48 -37.61 2.12 24.87
N GLN A 49 -37.93 0.84 24.62
CA GLN A 49 -37.70 0.25 23.30
C GLN A 49 -38.49 1.01 22.23
N TYR A 50 -39.71 1.45 22.55
CA TYR A 50 -40.52 2.27 21.67
C TYR A 50 -39.84 3.60 21.30
N ASP A 51 -39.15 4.25 22.26
CA ASP A 51 -38.39 5.48 21.99
C ASP A 51 -37.21 5.24 21.05
N ILE A 52 -36.51 4.11 21.21
CA ILE A 52 -35.39 3.73 20.34
C ILE A 52 -35.88 3.49 18.91
N GLU A 53 -36.95 2.73 18.75
CA GLU A 53 -37.54 2.48 17.42
C GLU A 53 -38.13 3.75 16.79
N THR A 54 -38.66 4.67 17.60
CA THR A 54 -39.08 6.00 17.14
C THR A 54 -37.90 6.77 16.54
N VAL A 55 -36.74 6.76 17.21
CA VAL A 55 -35.51 7.41 16.70
C VAL A 55 -35.02 6.73 15.41
N LYS A 56 -34.97 5.39 15.37
CA LYS A 56 -34.58 4.63 14.17
C LYS A 56 -35.50 4.93 12.99
N TRP A 57 -36.80 5.04 13.25
CA TRP A 57 -37.80 5.39 12.23
C TRP A 57 -37.57 6.80 11.67
N LEU A 58 -37.29 7.79 12.52
CA LEU A 58 -37.00 9.16 12.08
C LEU A 58 -35.72 9.24 11.23
N ILE A 59 -34.68 8.50 11.63
CA ILE A 59 -33.42 8.40 10.87
C ILE A 59 -33.66 7.76 9.50
N ALA A 60 -34.44 6.68 9.44
CA ALA A 60 -34.76 5.99 8.19
C ALA A 60 -35.45 6.94 7.20
N ARG A 61 -36.47 7.68 7.65
CA ARG A 61 -37.13 8.70 6.82
C ARG A 61 -36.17 9.78 6.34
N GLN A 62 -35.24 10.23 7.19
CA GLN A 62 -34.23 11.21 6.79
C GLN A 62 -33.27 10.66 5.72
N SER A 63 -32.90 9.38 5.79
CA SER A 63 -32.07 8.72 4.77
C SER A 63 -32.77 8.56 3.42
N GLU A 64 -34.10 8.52 3.42
CA GLU A 64 -34.95 8.53 2.22
C GLU A 64 -35.11 9.95 1.63
N GLY A 65 -34.46 10.96 2.22
CA GLY A 65 -34.47 12.35 1.73
C GLY A 65 -35.54 13.25 2.35
N LEU A 66 -36.30 12.77 3.34
CA LEU A 66 -37.26 13.62 4.07
C LEU A 66 -36.54 14.53 5.07
N SER A 67 -36.93 15.80 5.12
CA SER A 67 -36.55 16.66 6.24
C SER A 67 -37.16 16.14 7.54
N ILE A 68 -36.46 16.29 8.68
CA ILE A 68 -36.93 15.84 9.99
C ILE A 68 -38.34 16.37 10.35
N SER A 69 -38.66 17.62 9.99
CA SER A 69 -39.99 18.20 10.22
C SER A 69 -41.09 17.40 9.51
N ARG A 70 -40.90 17.10 8.22
CA ARG A 70 -41.85 16.31 7.43
C ARG A 70 -41.97 14.86 7.92
N ALA A 71 -40.88 14.27 8.39
CA ALA A 71 -40.93 12.94 9.00
C ALA A 71 -41.80 12.95 10.26
N VAL A 72 -41.63 13.95 11.13
CA VAL A 72 -42.46 14.16 12.33
C VAL A 72 -43.92 14.44 11.97
N ASP A 73 -44.19 15.22 10.93
CA ASP A 73 -45.57 15.48 10.47
C ASP A 73 -46.26 14.16 10.07
N SER A 74 -45.58 13.31 9.30
CA SER A 74 -46.13 12.00 8.91
C SER A 74 -46.28 11.03 10.08
N TRP A 75 -45.45 11.17 11.12
CA TRP A 75 -45.58 10.42 12.38
C TRP A 75 -46.86 10.82 13.13
N ASN A 76 -47.09 12.13 13.26
CA ASN A 76 -48.27 12.67 13.95
C ASN A 76 -49.57 12.37 13.20
N GLU A 77 -49.55 12.36 11.87
CA GLU A 77 -50.71 11.99 11.03
C GLU A 77 -51.12 10.52 11.24
N LYS A 78 -50.13 9.61 11.33
CA LYS A 78 -50.38 8.20 11.65
C LYS A 78 -50.98 8.03 13.06
N ILE A 79 -50.45 8.73 14.06
CA ILE A 79 -51.03 8.73 15.41
C ILE A 79 -52.47 9.29 15.41
N ALA A 80 -52.74 10.38 14.69
CA ALA A 80 -54.05 11.03 14.62
C ALA A 80 -55.12 10.16 13.93
N SER A 81 -54.71 9.32 12.98
CA SER A 81 -55.56 8.31 12.32
C SER A 81 -55.77 7.04 13.16
N GLY A 82 -55.24 6.99 14.40
CA GLY A 82 -55.36 5.85 15.30
C GLY A 82 -54.43 4.68 14.97
N ALA A 83 -53.49 4.85 14.04
CA ALA A 83 -52.49 3.85 13.68
C ALA A 83 -51.19 4.05 14.47
N ASP A 84 -50.59 2.97 14.98
CA ASP A 84 -49.25 3.05 15.56
C ASP A 84 -48.22 3.18 14.41
N PRO A 85 -47.40 4.26 14.34
CA PRO A 85 -46.39 4.44 13.30
C PRO A 85 -45.36 3.31 13.26
N LEU A 86 -45.24 2.55 14.35
CA LEU A 86 -44.38 1.38 14.48
C LEU A 86 -45.14 0.04 14.40
N ALA A 87 -46.45 0.03 14.04
CA ALA A 87 -47.24 -1.21 13.91
C ALA A 87 -46.69 -2.19 12.87
N ASP A 88 -46.12 -1.66 11.78
CA ASP A 88 -45.49 -2.46 10.72
C ASP A 88 -44.08 -2.95 11.12
N VAL A 89 -43.58 -2.54 12.28
CA VAL A 89 -42.33 -2.99 12.89
C VAL A 89 -42.63 -4.17 13.82
N ALA A 90 -43.23 -5.25 13.28
CA ALA A 90 -43.42 -6.49 14.03
C ALA A 90 -42.18 -7.40 13.92
N PRO A 91 -41.78 -8.08 15.03
CA PRO A 91 -40.56 -8.88 15.08
C PRO A 91 -40.77 -10.23 14.37
N SER A 92 -40.27 -10.40 13.14
CA SER A 92 -40.34 -11.69 12.43
C SER A 92 -39.10 -12.55 12.68
N ALA A 93 -39.11 -13.25 13.82
CA ALA A 93 -38.69 -14.64 13.80
C ALA A 93 -39.66 -15.40 12.87
N PHE A 94 -39.15 -16.26 11.99
CA PHE A 94 -39.83 -16.90 10.85
C PHE A 94 -39.85 -16.12 9.52
N SER A 95 -38.66 -15.91 8.95
CA SER A 95 -38.44 -16.01 7.49
C SER A 95 -37.16 -16.81 7.15
N ALA A 96 -36.85 -17.79 8.01
CA ALA A 96 -35.67 -18.65 7.97
C ALA A 96 -35.58 -19.60 6.75
N SER A 97 -36.48 -19.51 5.76
CA SER A 97 -36.48 -20.42 4.60
C SER A 97 -36.56 -19.74 3.23
N GLN A 98 -36.68 -18.41 3.14
CA GLN A 98 -36.50 -17.66 1.88
C GLN A 98 -35.50 -16.51 2.01
N ALA A 99 -35.23 -16.07 3.25
CA ALA A 99 -34.11 -15.20 3.54
C ALA A 99 -32.79 -15.98 3.66
N ALA A 100 -32.78 -17.32 3.75
CA ALA A 100 -31.54 -18.11 3.66
C ALA A 100 -30.84 -18.01 2.28
N LEU A 101 -31.53 -17.49 1.27
CA LEU A 101 -30.95 -17.16 -0.05
C LEU A 101 -30.60 -15.67 -0.22
N ALA A 102 -30.99 -14.80 0.71
CA ALA A 102 -30.75 -13.33 0.64
C ALA A 102 -30.06 -12.74 1.91
N ILE A 103 -29.94 -13.51 2.99
CA ILE A 103 -29.18 -13.25 4.23
C ILE A 103 -27.80 -13.94 4.17
N SER A 104 -27.54 -14.72 3.12
CA SER A 104 -26.18 -14.99 2.64
C SER A 104 -25.45 -13.73 2.13
N THR A 105 -26.12 -12.57 2.04
CA THR A 105 -25.50 -11.25 1.80
C THR A 105 -25.63 -10.31 3.01
N SER A 106 -25.51 -10.86 4.22
CA SER A 106 -24.82 -10.10 5.27
C SER A 106 -23.39 -9.90 4.78
N THR A 107 -23.06 -8.71 4.24
CA THR A 107 -21.66 -8.37 4.02
C THR A 107 -21.01 -8.30 5.38
N ASN A 108 -20.40 -9.42 5.81
CA ASN A 108 -19.29 -9.39 6.75
C ASN A 108 -18.39 -8.26 6.26
N THR A 109 -18.44 -7.11 6.93
CA THR A 109 -17.59 -5.97 6.63
C THR A 109 -16.21 -6.33 7.15
N SER A 110 -15.53 -7.19 6.39
CA SER A 110 -14.17 -7.61 6.61
C SER A 110 -13.23 -6.62 5.93
N LEU A 111 -11.96 -6.65 6.35
CA LEU A 111 -10.91 -5.90 5.67
C LEU A 111 -10.79 -6.29 4.19
N ASP A 112 -11.08 -7.55 3.84
CA ASP A 112 -11.09 -8.01 2.45
C ASP A 112 -12.23 -7.36 1.63
N THR A 113 -13.44 -7.31 2.19
CA THR A 113 -14.58 -6.64 1.53
C THR A 113 -14.29 -5.16 1.31
N LEU A 114 -13.75 -4.48 2.32
CA LEU A 114 -13.38 -3.07 2.25
C LEU A 114 -12.24 -2.84 1.24
N ARG A 115 -11.25 -3.74 1.18
CA ARG A 115 -10.19 -3.70 0.15
C ARG A 115 -10.77 -3.78 -1.25
N THR A 116 -11.61 -4.77 -1.54
CA THR A 116 -12.23 -4.93 -2.86
C THR A 116 -13.06 -3.70 -3.25
N GLN A 117 -13.82 -3.15 -2.31
CA GLN A 117 -14.59 -1.92 -2.54
C GLN A 117 -13.69 -0.71 -2.81
N TRP A 118 -12.61 -0.57 -2.04
CA TRP A 118 -11.64 0.52 -2.21
C TRP A 118 -10.93 0.44 -3.56
N ILE A 119 -10.48 -0.74 -3.96
CA ILE A 119 -9.88 -0.99 -5.28
C ILE A 119 -10.87 -0.62 -6.39
N THR A 120 -12.12 -1.10 -6.28
CA THR A 120 -13.17 -0.80 -7.26
C THR A 120 -13.41 0.70 -7.37
N ALA A 121 -13.47 1.42 -6.24
CA ALA A 121 -13.63 2.87 -6.24
C ALA A 121 -12.42 3.57 -6.90
N CYS A 122 -11.19 3.10 -6.64
CA CYS A 122 -9.98 3.65 -7.23
C CYS A 122 -9.93 3.47 -8.76
N ILE A 123 -10.20 2.26 -9.25
CA ILE A 123 -10.21 1.95 -10.69
C ILE A 123 -11.27 2.80 -11.43
N ASN A 124 -12.37 3.14 -10.77
CA ASN A 124 -13.43 3.98 -11.34
C ASN A 124 -13.25 5.49 -11.05
N PHE A 125 -12.10 5.93 -10.55
CA PHE A 125 -11.80 7.33 -10.17
C PHE A 125 -12.86 7.95 -9.23
N LYS A 126 -13.48 7.13 -8.37
CA LYS A 126 -14.50 7.59 -7.41
C LYS A 126 -13.85 7.98 -6.08
N GLU A 127 -13.11 9.10 -6.09
CA GLU A 127 -12.35 9.58 -4.92
C GLU A 127 -13.20 9.65 -3.64
N SER A 128 -14.37 10.32 -3.71
CA SER A 128 -15.24 10.47 -2.54
C SER A 128 -15.68 9.13 -1.95
N ASN A 129 -15.96 8.14 -2.80
CA ASN A 129 -16.35 6.80 -2.37
C ASN A 129 -15.15 6.06 -1.75
N ALA A 130 -13.99 6.12 -2.40
CA ALA A 130 -12.76 5.53 -1.87
C ALA A 130 -12.41 6.09 -0.48
N GLU A 131 -12.57 7.39 -0.27
CA GLU A 131 -12.34 8.03 1.03
C GLU A 131 -13.39 7.65 2.08
N GLN A 132 -14.67 7.50 1.68
CA GLN A 132 -15.72 7.00 2.57
C GLN A 132 -15.41 5.57 3.05
N ILE A 133 -14.97 4.70 2.14
CA ILE A 133 -14.57 3.32 2.46
C ILE A 133 -13.40 3.32 3.45
N LEU A 134 -12.39 4.17 3.25
CA LEU A 134 -11.27 4.30 4.20
C LEU A 134 -11.73 4.85 5.55
N ASN A 135 -12.57 5.88 5.59
CA ASN A 135 -13.09 6.43 6.83
C ASN A 135 -13.91 5.39 7.61
N GLN A 136 -14.69 4.56 6.92
CA GLN A 136 -15.40 3.42 7.52
C GLN A 136 -14.41 2.37 8.03
N ALA A 137 -13.37 2.04 7.25
CA ALA A 137 -12.37 1.08 7.69
C ALA A 137 -11.66 1.53 8.98
N PHE A 138 -11.22 2.80 9.04
CA PHE A 138 -10.54 3.37 10.21
C PHE A 138 -11.45 3.58 11.43
N SER A 139 -12.78 3.60 11.27
CA SER A 139 -13.70 3.68 12.41
C SER A 139 -13.97 2.32 13.06
N ILE A 140 -13.68 1.22 12.36
CA ILE A 140 -13.99 -0.15 12.80
C ILE A 140 -12.71 -0.94 13.14
N PHE A 141 -11.61 -0.69 12.41
CA PHE A 141 -10.37 -1.47 12.52
C PHE A 141 -9.17 -0.62 12.97
N PRO A 142 -8.15 -1.25 13.60
CA PRO A 142 -6.89 -0.56 13.91
C PRO A 142 -6.24 0.05 12.67
N VAL A 143 -5.61 1.22 12.85
CA VAL A 143 -4.94 1.96 11.77
C VAL A 143 -3.94 1.08 11.04
N GLU A 144 -3.17 0.31 11.79
CA GLU A 144 -2.16 -0.62 11.28
C GLU A 144 -2.80 -1.64 10.34
N SER A 145 -3.89 -2.28 10.76
CA SER A 145 -4.61 -3.27 9.97
C SER A 145 -5.20 -2.66 8.69
N VAL A 146 -5.78 -1.46 8.73
CA VAL A 146 -6.31 -0.82 7.51
C VAL A 146 -5.18 -0.47 6.55
N CYS A 147 -4.06 0.06 7.04
CA CYS A 147 -2.93 0.42 6.20
C CYS A 147 -2.29 -0.79 5.52
N THR A 148 -2.25 -1.95 6.17
CA THR A 148 -1.66 -3.16 5.59
C THR A 148 -2.68 -3.96 4.76
N GLU A 149 -3.86 -4.21 5.31
CA GLU A 149 -4.84 -5.12 4.72
C GLU A 149 -5.70 -4.48 3.65
N VAL A 150 -5.90 -3.16 3.68
CA VAL A 150 -6.69 -2.42 2.68
C VAL A 150 -5.76 -1.67 1.73
N LEU A 151 -4.92 -0.76 2.26
CA LEU A 151 -4.09 0.09 1.41
C LEU A 151 -2.93 -0.68 0.77
N GLN A 152 -2.03 -1.30 1.55
CA GLN A 152 -0.86 -1.99 0.99
C GLN A 152 -1.26 -3.15 0.07
N LYS A 153 -2.12 -4.07 0.56
CA LYS A 153 -2.61 -5.18 -0.27
C LYS A 153 -3.43 -4.69 -1.48
N GLY A 154 -4.21 -3.61 -1.32
CA GLY A 154 -4.98 -3.03 -2.41
C GLY A 154 -4.10 -2.45 -3.52
N LEU A 155 -3.02 -1.76 -3.18
CA LEU A 155 -2.04 -1.27 -4.15
C LEU A 155 -1.31 -2.41 -4.86
N VAL A 156 -0.98 -3.50 -4.15
CA VAL A 156 -0.40 -4.71 -4.78
C VAL A 156 -1.37 -5.31 -5.79
N GLU A 157 -2.66 -5.40 -5.47
CA GLU A 157 -3.69 -5.91 -6.37
C GLU A 157 -3.89 -5.01 -7.59
N ILE A 158 -3.94 -3.68 -7.40
CA ILE A 158 -4.01 -2.71 -8.51
C ILE A 158 -2.78 -2.82 -9.41
N GLY A 159 -1.57 -2.97 -8.84
CA GLY A 159 -0.36 -3.23 -9.61
C GLY A 159 -0.43 -4.53 -10.43
N SER A 160 -1.03 -5.59 -9.86
CA SER A 160 -1.29 -6.83 -10.61
C SER A 160 -2.32 -6.65 -11.73
N LEU A 161 -3.34 -5.83 -11.54
CA LEU A 161 -4.32 -5.52 -12.58
C LEU A 161 -3.68 -4.71 -13.70
N TRP A 162 -2.83 -3.74 -13.37
CA TRP A 162 -2.06 -3.00 -14.35
C TRP A 162 -1.17 -3.92 -15.19
N TYR A 163 -0.47 -4.84 -14.53
CA TYR A 163 0.34 -5.86 -15.19
C TYR A 163 -0.46 -6.76 -16.15
N GLN A 164 -1.70 -7.08 -15.80
CA GLN A 164 -2.62 -7.87 -16.63
C GLN A 164 -3.30 -7.03 -17.73
N ASN A 165 -2.90 -5.78 -17.93
CA ASN A 165 -3.57 -4.83 -18.83
C ASN A 165 -5.07 -4.64 -18.50
N ARG A 166 -5.43 -4.80 -17.21
CA ARG A 166 -6.79 -4.64 -16.66
C ARG A 166 -6.94 -3.35 -15.85
N ALA A 167 -5.85 -2.64 -15.60
CA ALA A 167 -5.85 -1.28 -15.07
C ALA A 167 -4.84 -0.43 -15.85
N SER A 168 -5.08 0.88 -15.95
CA SER A 168 -4.18 1.82 -16.60
C SER A 168 -3.15 2.39 -15.61
N VAL A 169 -2.08 2.97 -16.13
CA VAL A 169 -1.07 3.69 -15.32
C VAL A 169 -1.74 4.82 -14.51
N GLN A 170 -2.72 5.52 -15.09
CA GLN A 170 -3.45 6.60 -14.41
C GLN A 170 -4.26 6.09 -13.22
N GLN A 171 -4.81 4.88 -13.28
CA GLN A 171 -5.54 4.26 -12.18
C GLN A 171 -4.60 3.84 -11.04
N GLU A 172 -3.42 3.31 -11.36
CA GLU A 172 -2.36 3.05 -10.39
C GLU A 172 -1.93 4.36 -9.70
N HIS A 173 -1.61 5.39 -10.48
CA HIS A 173 -1.19 6.69 -9.94
C HIS A 173 -2.27 7.33 -9.06
N PHE A 174 -3.54 7.24 -9.46
CA PHE A 174 -4.66 7.72 -8.66
C PHE A 174 -4.78 6.99 -7.32
N ALA A 175 -4.71 5.66 -7.33
CA ALA A 175 -4.80 4.85 -6.12
C ALA A 175 -3.62 5.09 -5.17
N SER A 176 -2.40 5.08 -5.70
CA SER A 176 -1.17 5.36 -4.95
C SER A 176 -1.18 6.77 -4.36
N GLY A 177 -1.62 7.78 -5.13
CA GLY A 177 -1.78 9.15 -4.64
C GLY A 177 -2.80 9.29 -3.50
N LEU A 178 -3.92 8.59 -3.58
CA LEU A 178 -4.91 8.56 -2.50
C LEU A 178 -4.37 7.91 -1.23
N ALA A 179 -3.72 6.75 -1.37
CA ALA A 179 -3.13 6.01 -0.26
C ALA A 179 -2.02 6.81 0.44
N MET A 180 -1.14 7.47 -0.33
CA MET A 180 -0.08 8.34 0.18
C MET A 180 -0.65 9.51 0.99
N ARG A 181 -1.62 10.25 0.44
CA ARG A 181 -2.28 11.36 1.16
C ARG A 181 -2.86 10.90 2.50
N ARG A 182 -3.46 9.71 2.53
CA ARG A 182 -4.01 9.13 3.76
C ARG A 182 -2.93 8.80 4.79
N LEU A 183 -1.81 8.21 4.37
CA LEU A 183 -0.68 7.93 5.26
C LEU A 183 -0.05 9.22 5.81
N ASP A 184 0.13 10.25 4.98
CA ASP A 184 0.67 11.55 5.41
C ASP A 184 -0.24 12.23 6.45
N ALA A 185 -1.56 12.17 6.25
CA ALA A 185 -2.52 12.68 7.23
C ALA A 185 -2.44 11.93 8.57
N LEU A 186 -2.31 10.60 8.54
CA LEU A 186 -2.14 9.78 9.75
C LEU A 186 -0.80 10.04 10.44
N LEU A 187 0.26 10.24 9.67
CA LEU A 187 1.59 10.55 10.19
C LEU A 187 1.60 11.92 10.88
N SER A 188 0.97 12.92 10.25
CA SER A 188 0.82 14.28 10.79
C SER A 188 -0.02 14.31 12.06
N ALA A 189 -1.06 13.48 12.14
CA ALA A 189 -1.91 13.32 13.32
C ALA A 189 -1.29 12.44 14.42
N SER A 190 -0.11 11.84 14.19
CA SER A 190 0.52 10.96 15.18
C SER A 190 1.09 11.76 16.35
N PRO A 191 0.99 11.25 17.59
CA PRO A 191 1.53 11.93 18.77
C PRO A 191 3.03 12.23 18.65
N ALA A 192 3.51 13.24 19.37
CA ALA A 192 4.94 13.49 19.50
C ALA A 192 5.70 12.22 19.97
N PRO A 193 6.96 12.01 19.54
CA PRO A 193 7.74 10.85 19.98
C PRO A 193 7.82 10.79 21.51
N SER A 194 7.63 9.61 22.08
CA SER A 194 7.73 9.36 23.52
C SER A 194 9.03 8.64 23.92
N ARG A 195 9.82 8.21 22.93
CA ARG A 195 11.09 7.49 23.13
C ARG A 195 12.25 8.30 22.58
N ASN A 196 13.38 8.25 23.28
CA ASN A 196 14.63 8.90 22.88
C ASN A 196 15.45 8.02 21.92
N LYS A 197 14.83 7.60 20.81
CA LYS A 197 15.47 6.84 19.74
C LYS A 197 15.04 7.40 18.39
N THR A 198 16.02 7.73 17.55
CA THR A 198 15.81 8.33 16.23
C THR A 198 16.10 7.31 15.14
N VAL A 199 15.10 7.06 14.29
CA VAL A 199 15.22 6.18 13.11
C VAL A 199 15.17 7.05 11.86
N LEU A 200 16.17 6.93 11.00
CA LEU A 200 16.17 7.56 9.67
C LEU A 200 15.61 6.57 8.65
N VAL A 201 14.59 6.95 7.89
CA VAL A 201 13.96 6.10 6.88
C VAL A 201 14.02 6.79 5.52
N GLY A 202 14.46 6.08 4.49
CA GLY A 202 14.50 6.64 3.15
C GLY A 202 14.76 5.62 2.05
N CYS A 203 14.60 6.08 0.82
CA CYS A 203 14.89 5.34 -0.39
C CYS A 203 16.30 5.64 -0.89
N PRO A 204 17.08 4.64 -1.33
CA PRO A 204 18.37 4.86 -1.97
C PRO A 204 18.21 5.62 -3.30
N PRO A 205 19.32 6.01 -3.96
CA PRO A 205 19.27 6.61 -5.28
C PRO A 205 18.45 5.76 -6.28
N ASN A 206 17.68 6.42 -7.13
CA ASN A 206 16.80 5.84 -8.15
C ASN A 206 15.60 5.02 -7.61
N GLU A 207 15.34 5.04 -6.31
CA GLU A 207 14.11 4.48 -5.75
C GLU A 207 13.08 5.58 -5.50
N TRP A 208 11.96 5.51 -6.22
CA TRP A 208 10.91 6.52 -6.21
C TRP A 208 9.63 6.08 -5.48
N HIS A 209 9.53 4.80 -5.11
CA HIS A 209 8.33 4.25 -4.48
C HIS A 209 8.33 4.50 -2.97
N THR A 210 7.56 5.51 -2.57
CA THR A 210 7.55 6.04 -1.19
C THR A 210 6.51 5.41 -0.26
N PHE A 211 5.60 4.57 -0.76
CA PHE A 211 4.51 4.03 0.07
C PHE A 211 5.03 3.20 1.25
N THR A 212 5.89 2.21 1.00
CA THR A 212 6.46 1.35 2.05
C THR A 212 7.29 2.12 3.09
N PRO A 213 8.25 3.00 2.71
CA PRO A 213 9.02 3.76 3.70
C PRO A 213 8.15 4.76 4.48
N LEU A 214 7.08 5.31 3.88
CA LEU A 214 6.13 6.14 4.61
C LEU A 214 5.29 5.31 5.60
N LEU A 215 4.81 4.14 5.17
CA LEU A 215 4.06 3.20 6.01
C LEU A 215 4.87 2.77 7.24
N ILE A 216 6.12 2.30 7.06
CA ILE A 216 6.95 1.92 8.20
C ILE A 216 7.23 3.12 9.12
N SER A 217 7.38 4.33 8.56
CA SER A 217 7.56 5.56 9.35
C SER A 217 6.34 5.83 10.24
N LEU A 218 5.13 5.73 9.70
CA LEU A 218 3.88 5.83 10.48
C LEU A 218 3.84 4.80 11.61
N LEU A 219 4.12 3.54 11.32
CA LEU A 219 4.07 2.44 12.29
C LEU A 219 5.10 2.58 13.41
N LEU A 220 6.29 3.12 13.10
CA LEU A 220 7.34 3.38 14.09
C LEU A 220 7.02 4.64 14.93
N ARG A 221 6.49 5.71 14.33
CA ARG A 221 6.03 6.91 15.06
C ARG A 221 4.94 6.56 16.07
N ARG A 222 4.00 5.68 15.68
CA ARG A 222 2.93 5.19 16.56
C ARG A 222 3.44 4.30 17.71
N ARG A 223 4.65 3.73 17.59
CA ARG A 223 5.38 3.06 18.69
C ARG A 223 6.21 4.03 19.54
N GLY A 224 6.06 5.34 19.33
CA GLY A 224 6.71 6.38 20.10
C GLY A 224 8.13 6.73 19.66
N LEU A 225 8.65 6.11 18.59
CA LEU A 225 9.97 6.43 18.06
C LEU A 225 9.98 7.80 17.37
N ASN A 226 11.13 8.48 17.41
CA ASN A 226 11.37 9.63 16.57
C ASN A 226 11.77 9.11 15.18
N VAL A 227 11.04 9.49 14.13
CA VAL A 227 11.33 9.02 12.77
C VAL A 227 11.56 10.22 11.88
N ILE A 228 12.71 10.24 11.24
CA ILE A 228 13.06 11.21 10.21
C ILE A 228 12.87 10.52 8.86
N TYR A 229 11.88 10.95 8.10
CA TYR A 229 11.55 10.39 6.80
C TYR A 229 12.12 11.28 5.69
N LEU A 230 12.98 10.72 4.84
CA LEU A 230 13.67 11.46 3.77
C LEU A 230 13.01 11.34 2.39
N GLY A 231 12.05 10.44 2.23
CA GLY A 231 11.40 10.23 0.94
C GLY A 231 12.22 9.42 -0.06
N ALA A 232 11.91 9.66 -1.32
CA ALA A 232 12.47 9.00 -2.50
C ALA A 232 13.88 9.50 -2.86
N ASN A 233 14.62 8.66 -3.59
CA ASN A 233 15.80 9.02 -4.37
C ASN A 233 16.82 9.88 -3.61
N VAL A 234 17.17 9.45 -2.40
CA VAL A 234 18.09 10.21 -1.55
C VAL A 234 19.53 9.84 -1.94
N PRO A 235 20.38 10.82 -2.30
CA PRO A 235 21.77 10.54 -2.63
C PRO A 235 22.52 9.93 -1.44
N THR A 236 23.40 8.96 -1.69
CA THR A 236 24.15 8.23 -0.65
C THR A 236 24.88 9.16 0.34
N GLN A 237 25.52 10.23 -0.14
CA GLN A 237 26.21 11.19 0.71
C GLN A 237 25.25 11.97 1.63
N ARG A 238 24.03 12.25 1.16
CA ARG A 238 23.01 12.97 1.95
C ARG A 238 22.45 12.12 3.09
N PHE A 239 22.41 10.79 2.93
CA PHE A 239 22.15 9.90 4.07
C PHE A 239 23.19 10.08 5.17
N ALA A 240 24.48 10.00 4.83
CA ALA A 240 25.56 10.12 5.81
C ALA A 240 25.51 11.46 6.57
N GLU A 241 25.39 12.57 5.85
CA GLU A 241 25.25 13.92 6.44
C GLU A 241 24.05 14.01 7.39
N THR A 242 22.90 13.45 6.98
CA THR A 242 21.68 13.49 7.78
C THR A 242 21.81 12.63 9.03
N ILE A 243 22.37 11.42 8.92
CA ILE A 243 22.60 10.50 10.05
C ILE A 243 23.39 11.19 11.16
N THR A 244 24.48 11.87 10.79
CA THR A 244 25.31 12.62 11.74
C THR A 244 24.55 13.79 12.36
N THR A 245 23.80 14.54 11.54
CA THR A 245 23.04 15.72 11.98
C THR A 245 21.94 15.38 12.98
N VAL A 246 21.15 14.34 12.69
CA VAL A 246 20.00 13.94 13.53
C VAL A 246 20.39 12.96 14.63
N LYS A 247 21.66 12.53 14.67
CA LYS A 247 22.19 11.49 15.56
C LYS A 247 21.30 10.23 15.52
N ALA A 248 21.11 9.68 14.33
CA ALA A 248 20.26 8.51 14.14
C ALA A 248 20.82 7.29 14.89
N ASP A 249 19.94 6.53 15.55
CA ASP A 249 20.25 5.25 16.18
C ASP A 249 20.14 4.06 15.22
N LEU A 250 19.40 4.23 14.12
CA LEU A 250 19.14 3.22 13.09
C LEU A 250 18.82 3.92 11.77
N VAL A 251 19.29 3.35 10.66
CA VAL A 251 18.86 3.71 9.30
C VAL A 251 18.07 2.56 8.71
N ILE A 252 16.96 2.86 8.04
CA ILE A 252 16.17 1.91 7.27
C ILE A 252 16.15 2.35 5.81
N LEU A 253 16.68 1.49 4.94
CA LEU A 253 16.66 1.66 3.49
C LEU A 253 15.60 0.75 2.87
N VAL A 254 14.82 1.27 1.92
CA VAL A 254 13.77 0.48 1.25
C VAL A 254 14.01 0.46 -0.26
N ALA A 255 13.92 -0.72 -0.88
CA ALA A 255 14.03 -0.93 -2.32
C ALA A 255 12.89 -1.82 -2.85
N GLN A 256 12.31 -1.48 -4.00
CA GLN A 256 11.20 -2.17 -4.65
C GLN A 256 11.59 -2.85 -5.96
N THR A 257 12.74 -2.49 -6.54
CA THR A 257 13.24 -2.95 -7.84
C THR A 257 14.66 -3.51 -7.74
N LEU A 258 15.11 -4.29 -8.73
CA LEU A 258 16.48 -4.77 -8.78
C LEU A 258 17.50 -3.62 -8.84
N THR A 259 17.20 -2.59 -9.61
CA THR A 259 18.03 -1.39 -9.75
C THR A 259 18.20 -0.65 -8.42
N SER A 260 17.13 -0.51 -7.65
CA SER A 260 17.17 0.11 -6.32
C SER A 260 17.84 -0.78 -5.29
N ALA A 261 17.78 -2.11 -5.41
CA ALA A 261 18.55 -3.01 -4.54
C ALA A 261 20.07 -2.81 -4.72
N ALA A 262 20.54 -2.62 -5.95
CA ALA A 262 21.94 -2.31 -6.22
C ALA A 262 22.35 -0.93 -5.66
N THR A 263 21.55 0.11 -5.82
CA THR A 263 21.87 1.43 -5.23
C THR A 263 21.74 1.43 -3.71
N LEU A 264 20.85 0.59 -3.15
CA LEU A 264 20.76 0.31 -1.71
C LEU A 264 22.07 -0.29 -1.20
N GLN A 265 22.61 -1.30 -1.89
CA GLN A 265 23.90 -1.92 -1.55
C GLN A 265 25.01 -0.88 -1.48
N ASN A 266 25.13 -0.02 -2.49
CA ASN A 266 26.13 1.06 -2.51
C ASN A 266 25.96 2.02 -1.33
N THR A 267 24.71 2.38 -1.03
CA THR A 267 24.40 3.25 0.10
C THR A 267 24.78 2.58 1.41
N ALA A 268 24.39 1.33 1.62
CA ALA A 268 24.70 0.60 2.84
C ALA A 268 26.21 0.34 3.02
N LEU A 269 26.96 0.08 1.95
CA LEU A 269 28.43 0.00 1.99
C LEU A 269 29.06 1.33 2.43
N ALA A 270 28.61 2.45 1.88
CA ALA A 270 29.12 3.78 2.23
C ALA A 270 28.80 4.18 3.68
N LEU A 271 27.66 3.71 4.22
CA LEU A 271 27.24 3.98 5.59
C LEU A 271 27.91 3.06 6.63
N LYS A 272 28.56 1.97 6.20
CA LYS A 272 29.20 1.00 7.11
C LYS A 272 30.25 1.65 8.02
N GLU A 273 30.98 2.64 7.51
CA GLU A 273 31.99 3.40 8.24
C GLU A 273 31.43 4.21 9.43
N LEU A 274 30.11 4.42 9.48
CA LEU A 274 29.47 5.16 10.56
C LEU A 274 29.12 4.28 11.78
N HIS A 275 29.38 2.97 11.73
CA HIS A 275 29.20 2.01 12.82
C HIS A 275 27.80 2.02 13.48
N LEU A 276 26.75 2.38 12.74
CA LEU A 276 25.36 2.26 13.19
C LEU A 276 24.65 1.06 12.54
N PRO A 277 23.61 0.51 13.18
CA PRO A 277 22.75 -0.48 12.55
C PRO A 277 22.10 0.06 11.27
N ILE A 278 22.13 -0.75 10.21
CA ILE A 278 21.45 -0.49 8.93
C ILE A 278 20.43 -1.60 8.73
N GLY A 279 19.14 -1.26 8.77
CA GLY A 279 18.05 -2.12 8.36
C GLY A 279 17.72 -1.93 6.89
N PHE A 280 17.31 -2.99 6.21
CA PHE A 280 16.82 -2.89 4.82
C PHE A 280 15.64 -3.82 4.55
N GLY A 281 14.83 -3.46 3.55
CA GLY A 281 13.72 -4.29 3.10
C GLY A 281 13.04 -3.72 1.85
N GLY A 282 11.84 -4.21 1.57
CA GLY A 282 11.03 -3.84 0.40
C GLY A 282 10.80 -5.02 -0.55
N ARG A 283 9.91 -4.82 -1.53
CA ARG A 283 9.32 -5.93 -2.31
C ARG A 283 10.34 -6.76 -3.07
N ILE A 284 11.40 -6.15 -3.57
CA ILE A 284 12.39 -6.86 -4.40
C ILE A 284 13.04 -8.02 -3.63
N PHE A 285 13.28 -7.87 -2.33
CA PHE A 285 13.85 -8.93 -1.49
C PHE A 285 12.87 -10.08 -1.20
N ASN A 286 11.57 -9.85 -1.37
CA ASN A 286 10.57 -10.90 -1.26
C ASN A 286 10.45 -11.69 -2.57
N LEU A 287 10.63 -11.03 -3.71
CA LEU A 287 10.63 -11.65 -5.03
C LEU A 287 11.92 -12.46 -5.23
N GLN A 288 13.05 -11.87 -4.85
CA GLN A 288 14.41 -12.40 -5.01
C GLN A 288 15.09 -12.52 -3.65
N SER A 289 14.81 -13.61 -2.92
CA SER A 289 15.32 -13.81 -1.56
C SER A 289 16.84 -13.95 -1.49
N ASN A 290 17.50 -14.36 -2.58
CA ASN A 290 18.96 -14.43 -2.70
C ASN A 290 19.63 -13.04 -2.69
N LEU A 291 18.92 -11.96 -3.02
CA LEU A 291 19.47 -10.59 -2.92
C LEU A 291 19.87 -10.22 -1.50
N VAL A 292 19.15 -10.75 -0.49
CA VAL A 292 19.41 -10.47 0.92
C VAL A 292 20.86 -10.74 1.30
N GLU A 293 21.46 -11.79 0.71
CA GLU A 293 22.85 -12.18 1.00
C GLU A 293 23.88 -11.20 0.44
N HIS A 294 23.50 -10.32 -0.50
CA HIS A 294 24.40 -9.38 -1.16
C HIS A 294 24.36 -7.98 -0.54
N ILE A 295 23.40 -7.70 0.34
CA ILE A 295 23.22 -6.39 0.97
C ILE A 295 23.90 -6.37 2.35
N PRO A 296 24.80 -5.40 2.62
CA PRO A 296 25.32 -5.21 3.97
C PRO A 296 24.24 -4.60 4.87
N GLY A 297 23.96 -5.25 5.99
CA GLY A 297 22.99 -4.78 6.98
C GLY A 297 22.05 -5.89 7.46
N HIS A 298 20.91 -5.48 8.00
CA HIS A 298 19.90 -6.36 8.57
C HIS A 298 18.65 -6.35 7.72
N TYR A 299 18.36 -7.50 7.11
CA TYR A 299 17.09 -7.67 6.43
C TYR A 299 15.96 -7.66 7.47
N LEU A 300 15.01 -6.76 7.30
CA LEU A 300 13.90 -6.56 8.23
C LEU A 300 12.77 -7.58 8.05
N GLY A 301 12.89 -8.51 7.09
CA GLY A 301 11.89 -9.53 6.84
C GLY A 301 10.93 -9.17 5.69
N ASN A 302 10.05 -10.11 5.41
CA ASN A 302 9.13 -10.08 4.27
C ASN A 302 7.79 -9.41 4.57
N GLU A 303 7.46 -9.23 5.85
CA GLU A 303 6.21 -8.64 6.31
C GLU A 303 6.46 -7.39 7.14
N ILE A 304 5.55 -6.43 7.02
CA ILE A 304 5.71 -5.14 7.71
C ILE A 304 5.65 -5.28 9.23
N PHE A 305 4.85 -6.21 9.77
CA PHE A 305 4.76 -6.39 11.23
C PHE A 305 6.02 -7.03 11.81
N SER A 306 6.57 -8.06 11.18
CA SER A 306 7.84 -8.67 11.60
C SER A 306 9.01 -7.69 11.48
N SER A 307 8.98 -6.78 10.51
CA SER A 307 9.97 -5.70 10.38
C SER A 307 10.05 -4.80 11.61
N LEU A 308 8.94 -4.59 12.31
CA LEU A 308 8.88 -3.72 13.49
C LEU A 308 9.54 -4.40 14.69
N GLU A 309 9.39 -5.72 14.81
CA GLU A 309 10.07 -6.51 15.84
C GLU A 309 11.58 -6.51 15.63
N GLU A 310 12.00 -6.62 14.37
CA GLU A 310 13.41 -6.58 14.01
C GLU A 310 14.03 -5.20 14.27
N VAL A 311 13.32 -4.11 13.96
CA VAL A 311 13.73 -2.74 14.32
C VAL A 311 13.93 -2.61 15.84
N GLU A 312 13.02 -3.13 16.66
CA GLU A 312 13.19 -3.13 18.12
C GLU A 312 14.40 -3.95 18.58
N ARG A 313 14.68 -5.07 17.92
CA ARG A 313 15.85 -5.90 18.19
C ARG A 313 17.15 -5.14 17.93
N LEU A 314 17.22 -4.44 16.79
CA LEU A 314 18.37 -3.62 16.39
C LEU A 314 18.60 -2.45 17.36
N LEU A 315 17.54 -1.73 17.73
CA LEU A 315 17.62 -0.58 18.65
C LEU A 315 18.05 -0.96 20.07
N LYS A 316 17.90 -2.24 20.47
CA LYS A 316 18.37 -2.78 21.76
C LYS A 316 19.85 -3.16 21.78
N GLY A 317 20.58 -3.01 20.67
CA GLY A 317 22.03 -3.20 20.61
C GLY A 317 22.51 -4.67 20.56
N LYS A 318 21.61 -5.64 20.34
CA LYS A 318 22.00 -7.03 20.08
C LYS A 318 22.19 -7.23 18.59
N VAL A 319 23.33 -6.85 18.03
CA VAL A 319 23.53 -6.92 16.58
C VAL A 319 24.85 -7.63 16.27
N ASN A 320 24.76 -8.86 15.77
CA ASN A 320 25.88 -9.49 15.07
C ASN A 320 25.93 -8.90 13.67
N GLU A 321 27.12 -8.49 13.21
CA GLU A 321 27.29 -8.15 11.80
C GLU A 321 26.93 -9.35 10.93
N ASN A 322 25.90 -9.21 10.09
CA ASN A 322 25.57 -10.23 9.11
C ASN A 322 26.67 -10.25 8.05
N LYS A 323 27.21 -11.43 7.78
CA LYS A 323 28.12 -11.63 6.65
C LYS A 323 27.32 -11.50 5.36
N PHE A 324 27.78 -10.64 4.46
CA PHE A 324 27.24 -10.52 3.10
C PHE A 324 28.25 -11.10 2.09
N LYS A 325 27.74 -11.59 0.96
CA LYS A 325 28.52 -12.10 -0.17
C LYS A 325 29.08 -10.93 -0.96
N ALA A 326 30.41 -10.86 -1.04
CA ALA A 326 31.08 -9.87 -1.86
C ALA A 326 30.93 -10.22 -3.35
N THR A 327 30.76 -9.19 -4.18
CA THR A 327 30.68 -9.32 -5.64
C THR A 327 31.98 -9.93 -6.20
N PRO A 328 31.93 -11.03 -6.97
CA PRO A 328 33.13 -11.63 -7.54
C PRO A 328 33.85 -10.68 -8.53
N GLN A 329 35.18 -10.73 -8.59
CA GLN A 329 35.98 -9.81 -9.40
C GLN A 329 35.61 -9.78 -10.89
N GLN A 330 35.27 -10.93 -11.47
CA GLN A 330 34.84 -11.01 -12.87
C GLN A 330 33.59 -10.17 -13.18
N TYR A 331 32.66 -10.08 -12.21
CA TYR A 331 31.44 -9.27 -12.34
C TYR A 331 31.76 -7.78 -12.19
N LEU A 332 32.67 -7.40 -11.29
CA LEU A 332 33.13 -6.02 -11.15
C LEU A 332 33.85 -5.51 -12.40
N VAL A 333 34.65 -6.37 -13.06
CA VAL A 333 35.31 -6.04 -14.34
C VAL A 333 34.26 -5.87 -15.44
N ALA A 334 33.31 -6.81 -15.54
CA ALA A 334 32.22 -6.73 -16.52
C ALA A 334 31.33 -5.50 -16.31
N HIS A 335 31.01 -5.16 -15.06
CA HIS A 335 30.25 -3.97 -14.67
C HIS A 335 30.91 -2.68 -15.20
N ARG A 336 32.21 -2.50 -14.92
CA ARG A 336 32.98 -1.32 -15.39
C ARG A 336 33.05 -1.27 -16.92
N ALA A 337 33.31 -2.41 -17.56
CA ALA A 337 33.37 -2.51 -19.00
C ALA A 337 32.03 -2.10 -19.64
N PHE A 338 30.91 -2.66 -19.13
CA PHE A 338 29.57 -2.36 -19.62
C PHE A 338 29.23 -0.87 -19.45
N ILE A 339 29.40 -0.30 -18.26
CA ILE A 339 29.12 1.14 -18.03
C ILE A 339 29.93 2.02 -18.99
N SER A 340 31.22 1.75 -19.16
CA SER A 340 32.09 2.54 -20.05
C SER A 340 31.69 2.49 -21.53
N LYS A 341 30.95 1.45 -21.93
CA LYS A 341 30.54 1.21 -23.31
C LYS A 341 29.04 1.35 -23.55
N ARG A 342 28.24 1.57 -22.50
CA ARG A 342 26.76 1.59 -22.56
C ARG A 342 26.24 2.48 -23.67
N THR A 343 26.67 3.74 -23.74
CA THR A 343 26.21 4.68 -24.78
C THR A 343 26.50 4.20 -26.20
N HIS A 344 27.66 3.55 -26.42
CA HIS A 344 28.01 3.00 -27.73
C HIS A 344 27.16 1.77 -28.06
N ILE A 345 26.94 0.88 -27.09
CA ILE A 345 26.07 -0.30 -27.22
C ILE A 345 24.66 0.14 -27.58
N GLU A 346 24.10 1.11 -26.87
CA GLU A 346 22.74 1.61 -27.12
C GLU A 346 22.61 2.32 -28.47
N SER A 347 23.64 3.05 -28.91
CA SER A 347 23.67 3.66 -30.25
C SER A 347 23.68 2.60 -31.35
N THR A 348 24.56 1.61 -31.25
CA THR A 348 24.64 0.49 -32.20
C THR A 348 23.35 -0.32 -32.21
N PHE A 349 22.74 -0.57 -31.06
CA PHE A 349 21.45 -1.24 -30.99
C PHE A 349 20.38 -0.46 -31.77
N LYS A 350 20.29 0.86 -31.55
CA LYS A 350 19.34 1.72 -32.28
C LYS A 350 19.55 1.62 -33.79
N GLU A 351 20.79 1.70 -34.26
CA GLU A 351 21.15 1.50 -35.68
C GLU A 351 20.68 0.15 -36.23
N LEU A 352 20.94 -0.95 -35.51
CA LEU A 352 20.49 -2.29 -35.90
C LEU A 352 18.97 -2.43 -35.96
N THR A 353 18.24 -1.60 -35.20
CA THR A 353 16.78 -1.64 -35.11
C THR A 353 16.05 -0.57 -35.94
N GLN A 354 16.75 0.29 -36.68
CA GLN A 354 16.15 1.42 -37.43
C GLN A 354 15.05 1.02 -38.42
N HIS A 355 15.03 -0.23 -38.90
CA HIS A 355 14.06 -0.72 -39.88
C HIS A 355 12.90 -1.51 -39.24
N PHE A 356 12.88 -1.66 -37.92
CA PHE A 356 11.76 -2.31 -37.23
C PHE A 356 10.68 -1.28 -36.89
N SER A 357 9.42 -1.59 -37.22
CA SER A 357 8.23 -0.75 -36.99
C SER A 357 7.80 -0.69 -35.50
N ALA A 358 8.74 -0.50 -34.58
CA ALA A 358 8.42 -0.30 -33.16
C ALA A 358 8.23 1.19 -32.85
N ASN A 359 7.35 1.50 -31.91
CA ASN A 359 7.22 2.85 -31.36
C ASN A 359 8.58 3.29 -30.75
N PRO A 360 9.15 4.45 -31.15
CA PRO A 360 10.43 4.94 -30.62
C PRO A 360 10.47 5.08 -29.09
N GLU A 361 9.34 5.39 -28.44
CA GLU A 361 9.27 5.53 -26.98
C GLU A 361 9.41 4.17 -26.27
N ASP A 362 8.72 3.15 -26.76
CA ASP A 362 8.80 1.79 -26.22
C ASP A 362 10.20 1.20 -26.37
N SER A 363 10.86 1.47 -27.51
CA SER A 363 12.24 1.04 -27.77
C SER A 363 13.22 1.67 -26.78
N ASN A 364 13.14 2.98 -26.56
CA ASN A 364 14.01 3.67 -25.59
C ASN A 364 13.78 3.16 -24.16
N THR A 365 12.51 2.94 -23.79
CA THR A 365 12.15 2.40 -22.47
C THR A 365 12.74 0.99 -22.27
N GLY A 366 12.62 0.11 -23.26
CA GLY A 366 13.19 -1.24 -23.22
C GLY A 366 14.73 -1.23 -23.13
N ILE A 367 15.40 -0.34 -23.86
CA ILE A 367 16.86 -0.17 -23.80
C ILE A 367 17.31 0.27 -22.40
N GLN A 368 16.65 1.29 -21.84
CA GLN A 368 16.97 1.78 -20.49
C GLN A 368 16.72 0.70 -19.43
N PHE A 369 15.55 0.05 -19.49
CA PHE A 369 15.18 -1.04 -18.58
C PHE A 369 16.23 -2.15 -18.58
N LEU A 370 16.61 -2.67 -19.75
CA LEU A 370 17.60 -3.76 -19.81
C LEU A 370 18.98 -3.28 -19.35
N GLY A 371 19.42 -2.10 -19.78
CA GLY A 371 20.71 -1.56 -19.40
C GLY A 371 20.86 -1.35 -17.90
N ASP A 372 19.82 -0.81 -17.24
CA ASP A 372 19.83 -0.56 -15.80
C ASP A 372 19.82 -1.87 -15.00
N ASN A 373 19.04 -2.87 -15.42
CA ASN A 373 19.01 -4.18 -14.76
C ASN A 373 20.32 -4.96 -14.96
N ILE A 374 20.96 -4.87 -16.13
CA ILE A 374 22.30 -5.44 -16.35
C ILE A 374 23.32 -4.82 -15.39
N ILE A 375 23.32 -3.50 -15.25
CA ILE A 375 24.21 -2.80 -14.31
C ILE A 375 23.97 -3.32 -12.88
N ALA A 376 22.71 -3.39 -12.46
CA ALA A 376 22.34 -3.84 -11.12
C ALA A 376 22.81 -5.27 -10.85
N ALA A 377 22.53 -6.21 -11.76
CA ALA A 377 22.93 -7.60 -11.64
C ALA A 377 24.44 -7.81 -11.67
N LEU A 378 25.16 -7.08 -12.53
CA LEU A 378 26.63 -7.12 -12.55
C LEU A 378 27.22 -6.57 -11.25
N GLN A 379 26.61 -5.54 -10.65
CA GLN A 379 27.05 -5.02 -9.36
C GLN A 379 26.78 -6.01 -8.23
N LEU A 380 25.61 -6.64 -8.23
CA LEU A 380 25.20 -7.62 -7.21
C LEU A 380 25.93 -8.97 -7.37
N GLY A 381 26.50 -9.23 -8.55
CA GLY A 381 27.36 -10.39 -8.79
C GLY A 381 26.65 -11.63 -9.31
N ASP A 382 25.41 -11.49 -9.79
CA ASP A 382 24.61 -12.59 -10.33
C ASP A 382 23.69 -12.10 -11.45
N MET A 383 23.87 -12.65 -12.66
CA MET A 383 23.05 -12.31 -13.82
C MET A 383 21.67 -12.98 -13.79
N ALA A 384 21.46 -13.98 -12.92
CA ALA A 384 20.16 -14.62 -12.75
C ALA A 384 19.07 -13.62 -12.34
N HIS A 385 19.43 -12.56 -11.62
CA HIS A 385 18.52 -11.47 -11.25
C HIS A 385 17.88 -10.80 -12.47
N VAL A 386 18.62 -10.62 -13.58
CA VAL A 386 18.06 -10.05 -14.82
C VAL A 386 17.14 -11.07 -15.50
N SER A 387 17.45 -12.37 -15.40
CA SER A 387 16.61 -13.42 -16.00
C SER A 387 15.18 -13.35 -15.47
N GLU A 388 14.99 -13.07 -14.18
CA GLU A 388 13.66 -12.91 -13.60
C GLU A 388 12.92 -11.67 -14.12
N GLU A 389 13.64 -10.56 -14.33
CA GLU A 389 13.10 -9.35 -14.96
C GLU A 389 12.69 -9.60 -16.43
N ILE A 390 13.42 -10.47 -17.14
CA ILE A 390 13.07 -10.92 -18.50
C ILE A 390 11.82 -11.80 -18.50
N GLU A 391 11.69 -12.74 -17.56
CA GLU A 391 10.46 -13.55 -17.42
C GLU A 391 9.25 -12.70 -17.06
N TRP A 392 9.44 -11.67 -16.23
CA TRP A 392 8.43 -10.66 -15.96
C TRP A 392 8.02 -9.91 -17.24
N LEU A 393 8.99 -9.47 -18.05
CA LEU A 393 8.74 -8.78 -19.32
C LEU A 393 8.02 -9.68 -20.34
N LYS A 394 8.36 -10.97 -20.43
CA LYS A 394 7.65 -11.95 -21.30
C LYS A 394 6.16 -11.98 -20.98
N THR A 395 5.84 -12.09 -19.71
CA THR A 395 4.44 -12.17 -19.26
C THR A 395 3.71 -10.84 -19.47
N LEU A 396 4.39 -9.70 -19.30
CA LEU A 396 3.83 -8.38 -19.61
C LEU A 396 3.52 -8.23 -21.10
N LEU A 397 4.41 -8.68 -21.99
CA LEU A 397 4.16 -8.65 -23.44
C LEU A 397 2.94 -9.50 -23.80
N GLN A 398 2.82 -10.70 -23.21
CA GLN A 398 1.67 -11.57 -23.40
C GLN A 398 0.36 -10.94 -22.94
N SER A 399 0.34 -10.25 -21.79
CA SER A 399 -0.87 -9.56 -21.30
C SER A 399 -1.29 -8.37 -22.17
N HIS A 400 -0.35 -7.81 -22.94
CA HIS A 400 -0.59 -6.75 -23.92
C HIS A 400 -0.77 -7.28 -25.34
N GLU A 401 -1.00 -8.59 -25.51
CA GLU A 401 -1.18 -9.26 -26.80
C GLU A 401 -0.01 -9.05 -27.79
N ARG A 402 1.19 -8.78 -27.26
CA ARG A 402 2.42 -8.62 -28.05
C ARG A 402 3.16 -9.96 -28.23
N PRO A 403 3.60 -10.30 -29.44
CA PRO A 403 4.35 -11.52 -29.70
C PRO A 403 5.67 -11.58 -28.91
N VAL A 404 5.95 -12.71 -28.25
CA VAL A 404 7.22 -12.94 -27.52
C VAL A 404 8.43 -12.89 -28.46
N GLN A 405 8.22 -13.12 -29.76
CA GLN A 405 9.25 -12.99 -30.80
C GLN A 405 9.84 -11.57 -30.88
N GLU A 406 9.08 -10.54 -30.49
CA GLU A 406 9.60 -9.17 -30.41
C GLU A 406 10.73 -9.07 -29.37
N LEU A 407 10.57 -9.73 -28.23
CA LEU A 407 11.60 -9.82 -27.19
C LEU A 407 12.81 -10.63 -27.67
N ALA A 408 12.59 -11.72 -28.41
CA ALA A 408 13.66 -12.51 -29.00
C ALA A 408 14.53 -11.67 -29.94
N GLY A 409 13.90 -10.94 -30.86
CA GLY A 409 14.58 -10.03 -31.79
C GLY A 409 15.29 -8.88 -31.08
N PHE A 410 14.65 -8.30 -30.05
CA PHE A 410 15.26 -7.28 -29.19
C PHE A 410 16.54 -7.82 -28.52
N MET A 411 16.46 -8.96 -27.83
CA MET A 411 17.58 -9.56 -27.13
C MET A 411 18.71 -9.96 -28.10
N GLN A 412 18.37 -10.42 -29.30
CA GLN A 412 19.37 -10.82 -30.30
C GLN A 412 20.16 -9.62 -30.81
N ASN A 413 19.47 -8.51 -31.14
CA ASN A 413 20.12 -7.29 -31.57
C ASN A 413 20.90 -6.63 -30.43
N TYR A 414 20.40 -6.68 -29.20
CA TYR A 414 21.11 -6.17 -28.03
C TYR A 414 22.39 -6.96 -27.77
N SER A 415 22.33 -8.30 -27.87
CA SER A 415 23.52 -9.15 -27.75
C SER A 415 24.58 -8.82 -28.80
N ARG A 416 24.17 -8.63 -30.07
CA ARG A 416 25.09 -8.22 -31.14
C ARG A 416 25.75 -6.88 -30.85
N ALA A 417 25.00 -5.91 -30.36
CA ALA A 417 25.54 -4.60 -29.97
C ALA A 417 26.54 -4.73 -28.81
N VAL A 418 26.23 -5.54 -27.80
CA VAL A 418 27.15 -5.85 -26.69
C VAL A 418 28.44 -6.51 -27.19
N ASP A 419 28.34 -7.48 -28.10
CA ASP A 419 29.48 -8.21 -28.65
C ASP A 419 30.47 -7.31 -29.40
N GLN A 420 29.99 -6.28 -30.10
CA GLN A 420 30.81 -5.34 -30.86
C GLN A 420 31.65 -4.42 -29.97
N HIS A 421 31.20 -4.11 -28.76
CA HIS A 421 31.85 -3.12 -27.88
C HIS A 421 32.56 -3.74 -26.69
N ILE A 422 32.13 -4.91 -26.23
CA ILE A 422 32.73 -5.62 -25.10
C ILE A 422 33.75 -6.64 -25.62
N ASN A 423 34.97 -6.15 -25.84
CA ASN A 423 36.16 -6.86 -26.33
C ASN A 423 36.70 -7.92 -25.32
N GLY A 424 35.89 -8.91 -24.94
CA GLY A 424 36.30 -10.01 -24.04
C GLY A 424 36.27 -9.68 -22.54
N HIS A 425 35.96 -8.43 -22.15
CA HIS A 425 35.91 -7.98 -20.76
C HIS A 425 34.52 -8.13 -20.10
N GLY A 426 33.69 -9.08 -20.55
CA GLY A 426 32.30 -9.21 -20.08
C GLY A 426 31.73 -10.62 -20.11
N ASN A 427 32.55 -11.64 -19.84
CA ASN A 427 32.13 -13.04 -19.90
C ASN A 427 30.80 -13.31 -19.16
N PRO A 428 30.57 -12.84 -17.91
CA PRO A 428 29.29 -13.07 -17.23
C PRO A 428 28.06 -12.55 -18.01
N LEU A 429 28.18 -11.38 -18.65
CA LEU A 429 27.12 -10.79 -19.45
C LEU A 429 26.94 -11.53 -20.78
N LYS A 430 28.04 -11.86 -21.48
CA LYS A 430 28.00 -12.54 -22.79
C LYS A 430 27.45 -13.96 -22.64
N ASP A 431 27.89 -14.68 -21.60
CA ASP A 431 27.43 -16.02 -21.27
C ASP A 431 25.93 -16.01 -20.92
N TRP A 432 25.50 -15.02 -20.13
CA TRP A 432 24.08 -14.84 -19.80
C TRP A 432 23.23 -14.51 -21.03
N LEU A 433 23.65 -13.56 -21.88
CA LEU A 433 22.92 -13.21 -23.11
C LEU A 433 22.76 -14.41 -24.04
N LYS A 434 23.82 -15.22 -24.19
CA LYS A 434 23.78 -16.45 -24.98
C LYS A 434 22.79 -17.47 -24.41
N MET A 435 22.78 -17.66 -23.10
CA MET A 435 21.82 -18.55 -22.42
C MET A 435 20.38 -18.05 -22.57
N GLN A 436 20.14 -16.75 -22.42
CA GLN A 436 18.79 -16.16 -22.59
C GLN A 436 18.27 -16.29 -24.02
N LEU A 437 19.13 -16.12 -25.03
CA LEU A 437 18.73 -16.35 -26.41
C LEU A 437 18.35 -17.80 -26.70
N GLN A 438 18.91 -18.77 -25.96
CA GLN A 438 18.52 -20.17 -26.05
C GLN A 438 17.22 -20.49 -25.31
N SER A 439 16.81 -19.69 -24.32
CA SER A 439 15.58 -19.90 -23.57
C SER A 439 14.35 -19.21 -24.18
N ILE A 440 14.57 -18.18 -25.00
CA ILE A 440 13.52 -17.41 -25.67
C ILE A 440 13.11 -18.03 -27.01
N ASN A 441 14.04 -18.69 -27.71
CA ASN A 441 13.81 -19.45 -28.94
C ASN A 441 13.39 -20.88 -28.63
#